data_AF-A0AAV7KD05-F1
#
_entry.id   AF-A0AAV7KD05-F1
#
_cell.length_a   1.000
_cell.length_b   1.000
_cell.length_c   1.000
_cell.angle_alpha   90.00
_cell.angle_beta   90.00
_cell.angle_gamma   90.00
#
_symmetry.space_group_name_H-M   'P 1'
#
loop_
_entity.id
_entity.type
_entity.pdbx_description
1 polymer ?
#
loop_
_entity_poly.entity_id
_entity_poly.type
_entity_poly.pdbx_seq_one_letter_code
_entity_poly.pdbx_strand_id
1 'polypeptide(L)'
;MDFVDKLSAFQAMLDLWRKKIHSGRITMFSHLCSYVEDCEISISEALQNDIATHLQSLKDEFSRYFPEATKSKFNLVRNAFLAKIDDYIPDNHDAAQEDFIKPVNDSGAQTLFSRVDLPSFWSSVLGSYPIVSQIALKLLMPFPSTYLCEAAFSSMLVIQSKARNRLDVEPDLRCCLAITQPRIQMLVDEKQHQKSH
;
A
#
# COMPACT_ATOMS: atom_id res chain seq x y z
N MET A 1 5.34 -4.42 9.16
CA MET A 1 3.91 -4.71 8.93
C MET A 1 3.61 -4.33 7.49
N ASP A 2 3.26 -5.32 6.67
CA ASP A 2 3.01 -5.09 5.25
C ASP A 2 1.59 -4.56 5.00
N PHE A 3 1.28 -4.24 3.74
CA PHE A 3 0.00 -3.65 3.35
C PHE A 3 -1.20 -4.53 3.68
N VAL A 4 -1.11 -5.85 3.46
CA VAL A 4 -2.25 -6.74 3.71
C VAL A 4 -2.51 -6.90 5.20
N ASP A 5 -1.47 -6.91 6.04
CA ASP A 5 -1.64 -6.88 7.49
C ASP A 5 -2.29 -5.57 7.94
N LYS A 6 -1.84 -4.43 7.40
CA LYS A 6 -2.43 -3.12 7.70
C LYS A 6 -3.89 -3.04 7.25
N LEU A 7 -4.20 -3.51 6.06
CA LEU A 7 -5.55 -3.54 5.50
C LEU A 7 -6.45 -4.46 6.35
N SER A 8 -5.99 -5.67 6.65
CA SER A 8 -6.72 -6.62 7.49
C SER A 8 -6.97 -6.06 8.91
N ALA A 9 -5.96 -5.43 9.52
CA ALA A 9 -6.08 -4.83 10.83
C ALA A 9 -7.07 -3.66 10.81
N PHE A 10 -7.03 -2.84 9.75
CA PHE A 10 -7.96 -1.73 9.58
C PHE A 10 -9.40 -2.22 9.38
N GLN A 11 -9.64 -3.22 8.52
CA GLN A 11 -10.97 -3.82 8.35
C GLN A 11 -11.49 -4.44 9.66
N ALA A 12 -10.64 -5.09 10.44
CA ALA A 12 -11.01 -5.60 11.77
C ALA A 12 -11.32 -4.45 12.76
N MET A 13 -10.65 -3.31 12.62
CA MET A 13 -10.91 -2.11 13.41
C MET A 13 -12.27 -1.50 13.05
N LEU A 14 -12.65 -1.48 11.76
CA LEU A 14 -13.99 -1.06 11.32
C LEU A 14 -15.09 -1.95 11.93
N ASP A 15 -14.89 -3.28 11.96
CA ASP A 15 -15.84 -4.21 12.61
C ASP A 15 -15.95 -3.93 14.12
N LEU A 16 -14.82 -3.66 14.79
CA LEU A 16 -14.80 -3.31 16.21
C LEU A 16 -15.56 -2.00 16.47
N TRP A 17 -15.35 -0.97 15.65
CA TRP A 17 -16.04 0.30 15.77
C TRP A 17 -17.54 0.14 15.53
N ARG A 18 -17.93 -0.65 14.53
CA ARG A 18 -19.34 -0.97 14.27
C ARG A 18 -20.00 -1.59 15.49
N LYS A 19 -19.34 -2.56 16.16
CA LYS A 19 -19.83 -3.16 17.41
C LYS A 19 -19.93 -2.13 18.55
N LYS A 20 -18.94 -1.25 18.68
CA LYS A 20 -18.90 -0.22 19.72
C LYS A 20 -20.03 0.81 19.57
N ILE A 21 -20.34 1.22 18.34
CA ILE A 21 -21.43 2.18 18.06
C ILE A 21 -22.78 1.63 18.50
N HIS A 22 -23.08 0.36 18.24
CA HIS A 22 -24.31 -0.29 18.72
C HIS A 22 -24.39 -0.38 20.25
N SER A 23 -23.25 -0.27 20.94
CA SER A 23 -23.18 -0.16 22.41
C SER A 23 -23.15 1.30 22.92
N GLY A 24 -23.43 2.28 22.05
CA GLY A 24 -23.39 3.72 22.36
C GLY A 24 -21.99 4.31 22.54
N ARG A 25 -20.92 3.55 22.27
CA ARG A 25 -19.54 4.01 22.45
C ARG A 25 -18.99 4.62 21.17
N ILE A 26 -18.64 5.90 21.22
CA ILE A 26 -18.13 6.69 20.08
C ILE A 26 -16.70 7.19 20.21
N THR A 27 -15.91 6.62 21.12
CA THR A 27 -14.54 7.08 21.43
C THR A 27 -13.55 7.05 20.26
N MET A 28 -13.90 6.40 19.15
CA MET A 28 -13.12 6.42 17.91
C MET A 28 -13.29 7.71 17.10
N PHE A 29 -14.34 8.51 17.38
CA PHE A 29 -14.64 9.77 16.72
C PHE A 29 -14.48 10.91 17.72
N SER A 30 -13.25 11.39 17.89
CA SER A 30 -12.90 12.43 18.87
C SER A 30 -13.77 13.69 18.76
N HIS A 31 -14.02 14.17 17.52
CA HIS A 31 -14.87 15.33 17.27
C HIS A 31 -16.34 15.10 17.60
N LEU A 32 -16.84 13.88 17.37
CA LEU A 32 -18.20 13.53 17.75
C LEU A 32 -18.32 13.42 19.27
N CYS A 33 -17.31 12.85 19.95
CA CYS A 33 -17.24 12.82 21.41
C CYS A 33 -17.28 14.23 21.99
N SER A 34 -16.40 15.13 21.53
CA SER A 34 -16.37 16.50 22.03
C SER A 34 -17.70 17.20 21.81
N TYR A 35 -18.33 17.03 20.64
CA TYR A 35 -19.63 17.64 20.36
C TYR A 35 -20.76 17.12 21.27
N VAL A 36 -20.78 15.80 21.51
CA VAL A 36 -21.75 15.15 22.40
C VAL A 36 -21.57 15.62 23.85
N GLU A 37 -20.33 15.77 24.29
CA GLU A 37 -19.99 16.29 25.62
C GLU A 37 -20.35 17.78 25.77
N ASP A 38 -19.95 18.62 24.80
CA ASP A 38 -20.19 20.07 24.82
C ASP A 38 -21.68 20.42 24.77
N CYS A 39 -22.47 19.63 24.06
CA CYS A 39 -23.91 19.85 23.91
C CYS A 39 -24.75 19.07 24.93
N GLU A 40 -24.14 18.25 25.80
CA GLU A 40 -24.81 17.34 26.75
C GLU A 40 -25.91 16.47 26.11
N ILE A 41 -25.71 16.06 24.85
CA ILE A 41 -26.67 15.25 24.09
C ILE A 41 -26.28 13.77 24.08
N SER A 42 -27.25 12.89 23.82
CA SER A 42 -26.99 11.49 23.47
C SER A 42 -27.19 11.25 21.99
N ILE A 43 -26.45 10.30 21.42
CA ILE A 43 -26.57 9.93 20.01
C ILE A 43 -27.82 9.07 19.80
N SER A 44 -28.67 9.45 18.85
CA SER A 44 -29.86 8.69 18.51
C SER A 44 -29.53 7.33 17.89
N GLU A 45 -30.43 6.36 18.04
CA GLU A 45 -30.30 5.05 17.42
C GLU A 45 -30.24 5.13 15.88
N ALA A 46 -30.95 6.08 15.28
CA ALA A 46 -30.89 6.35 13.84
C ALA A 46 -29.46 6.73 13.39
N LEU A 47 -28.82 7.67 14.09
CA LEU A 47 -27.45 8.09 13.77
C LEU A 47 -26.44 6.97 14.03
N GLN A 48 -26.64 6.15 15.06
CA GLN A 48 -25.80 4.96 15.29
C GLN A 48 -25.88 3.98 14.11
N ASN A 49 -27.08 3.74 13.58
CA ASN A 49 -27.29 2.87 12.42
C ASN A 49 -26.67 3.46 11.14
N ASP A 50 -26.75 4.78 10.95
CA ASP A 50 -26.12 5.45 9.80
C ASP A 50 -24.59 5.31 9.82
N ILE A 51 -23.96 5.58 10.97
CA ILE A 51 -22.50 5.42 11.10
C ILE A 51 -22.11 3.95 10.90
N ALA A 52 -22.86 3.02 11.49
CA ALA A 52 -22.60 1.59 11.32
C ALA A 52 -22.71 1.14 9.85
N THR A 53 -23.68 1.68 9.12
CA THR A 53 -23.86 1.44 7.68
C THR A 53 -22.68 1.99 6.89
N HIS A 54 -22.25 3.23 7.16
CA HIS A 54 -21.09 3.82 6.49
C HIS A 54 -19.79 3.04 6.75
N LEU A 55 -19.55 2.59 7.98
CA LEU A 55 -18.39 1.75 8.30
C LEU A 55 -18.42 0.43 7.53
N GLN A 56 -19.60 -0.16 7.36
CA GLN A 56 -19.76 -1.37 6.57
C GLN A 56 -19.50 -1.11 5.09
N SER A 57 -20.09 -0.06 4.51
CA SER A 57 -19.84 0.33 3.11
C SER A 57 -18.36 0.59 2.86
N LEU A 58 -17.66 1.26 3.78
CA LEU A 58 -16.22 1.48 3.67
C LEU A 58 -15.44 0.17 3.63
N LYS A 59 -15.77 -0.79 4.51
CA LYS A 59 -15.16 -2.11 4.53
C LYS A 59 -15.42 -2.89 3.23
N ASP A 60 -16.63 -2.77 2.68
CA ASP A 60 -17.02 -3.42 1.43
C ASP A 60 -16.25 -2.82 0.24
N GLU A 61 -16.07 -1.49 0.21
CA GLU A 61 -15.23 -0.83 -0.79
C GLU A 61 -13.76 -1.29 -0.71
N PHE A 62 -13.18 -1.42 0.49
CA PHE A 62 -11.84 -2.02 0.61
C PHE A 62 -11.77 -3.44 0.05
N SER A 63 -12.81 -4.25 0.27
CA SER A 63 -12.87 -5.62 -0.26
C SER A 63 -13.03 -5.63 -1.78
N ARG A 64 -13.77 -4.65 -2.34
CA ARG A 64 -13.97 -4.45 -3.77
C ARG A 64 -12.70 -3.95 -4.47
N TYR A 65 -11.99 -2.98 -3.89
CA TYR A 65 -10.76 -2.42 -4.46
C TYR A 65 -9.58 -3.37 -4.35
N PHE A 66 -9.54 -4.21 -3.31
CA PHE A 66 -8.45 -5.16 -3.06
C PHE A 66 -8.94 -6.62 -3.01
N PRO A 67 -9.54 -7.14 -4.10
CA PRO A 67 -10.10 -8.49 -4.12
C PRO A 67 -9.03 -9.57 -4.01
N GLU A 68 -7.77 -9.23 -4.32
CA GLU A 68 -6.62 -10.13 -4.27
C GLU A 68 -5.82 -10.05 -2.97
N ALA A 69 -6.15 -9.11 -2.07
CA ALA A 69 -5.50 -8.95 -0.76
C ALA A 69 -5.94 -10.02 0.25
N THR A 70 -6.07 -11.26 -0.20
CA THR A 70 -6.41 -12.40 0.64
C THR A 70 -5.14 -12.89 1.33
N LYS A 71 -5.22 -13.10 2.65
CA LYS A 71 -4.11 -13.64 3.46
C LYS A 71 -3.51 -14.91 2.86
N SER A 72 -4.31 -15.75 2.20
CA SER A 72 -3.86 -16.99 1.55
C SER A 72 -2.81 -16.74 0.47
N LYS A 73 -3.02 -15.80 -0.45
CA LYS A 73 -2.07 -15.51 -1.54
C LYS A 73 -0.74 -14.93 -1.03
N PHE A 74 -0.79 -14.14 0.04
CA PHE A 74 0.41 -13.55 0.65
C PHE A 74 1.21 -14.54 1.50
N ASN A 75 0.56 -15.58 2.01
CA ASN A 75 1.24 -16.62 2.79
C ASN A 75 2.25 -17.40 1.93
N LEU A 76 2.02 -17.58 0.62
CA LEU A 76 3.00 -18.15 -0.31
C LEU A 76 4.33 -17.39 -0.25
N VAL A 77 4.23 -16.07 -0.30
CA VAL A 77 5.37 -15.17 -0.37
C VAL A 77 6.07 -15.12 1.00
N ARG A 78 5.30 -15.01 2.09
CA ARG A 78 5.83 -14.92 3.46
C ARG A 78 6.39 -16.22 4.01
N ASN A 79 5.83 -17.35 3.61
CA ASN A 79 6.11 -18.66 4.18
C ASN A 79 6.56 -19.64 3.10
N ALA A 80 7.23 -19.16 2.04
CA ALA A 80 7.61 -19.99 0.88
C ALA A 80 8.23 -21.34 1.27
N PHE A 81 9.03 -21.38 2.34
CA PHE A 81 9.72 -22.59 2.81
C PHE A 81 8.96 -23.41 3.87
N LEU A 82 7.82 -22.93 4.34
CA LEU A 82 6.94 -23.61 5.32
C LEU A 82 5.59 -24.00 4.71
N ALA A 83 5.33 -23.55 3.49
CA ALA A 83 4.10 -23.65 2.74
C ALA A 83 3.99 -24.98 1.97
N LYS A 84 2.81 -25.61 1.95
CA LYS A 84 2.48 -26.66 0.95
C LYS A 84 2.05 -26.02 -0.36
N ILE A 85 2.57 -26.50 -1.48
CA ILE A 85 2.33 -25.96 -2.83
C ILE A 85 0.83 -25.78 -3.13
N ASP A 86 0.04 -26.78 -2.78
CA ASP A 86 -1.41 -26.89 -3.04
C ASP A 86 -2.24 -25.79 -2.34
N ASP A 87 -1.73 -25.22 -1.25
CA ASP A 87 -2.44 -24.18 -0.49
C ASP A 87 -2.41 -22.81 -1.21
N TYR A 88 -1.60 -22.67 -2.27
CA TYR A 88 -1.21 -21.35 -2.79
C TYR A 88 -1.23 -21.18 -4.31
N ILE A 89 -0.86 -22.21 -5.07
CA ILE A 89 -0.84 -22.17 -6.53
C ILE A 89 -1.92 -23.13 -7.02
N PRO A 90 -3.01 -22.62 -7.66
CA PRO A 90 -4.07 -23.49 -8.16
C PRO A 90 -3.53 -24.57 -9.10
N ASP A 91 -4.14 -25.75 -9.06
CA ASP A 91 -3.71 -26.96 -9.80
C ASP A 91 -3.62 -26.78 -11.32
N ASN A 92 -4.14 -25.69 -11.88
CA ASN A 92 -4.06 -25.37 -13.31
C ASN A 92 -2.83 -24.53 -13.69
N HIS A 93 -1.84 -24.40 -12.80
CA HIS A 93 -0.63 -23.59 -12.99
C HIS A 93 0.67 -24.40 -12.82
N ASP A 94 0.81 -25.52 -13.56
CA ASP A 94 1.95 -26.44 -13.51
C ASP A 94 3.32 -25.73 -13.53
N ALA A 95 3.51 -24.80 -14.47
CA ALA A 95 4.78 -24.07 -14.61
C ALA A 95 5.14 -23.24 -13.36
N ALA A 96 4.16 -22.71 -12.64
CA ALA A 96 4.40 -21.96 -11.40
C ALA A 96 4.66 -22.91 -10.22
N GLN A 97 4.01 -24.07 -10.18
CA GLN A 97 4.27 -25.11 -9.18
C GLN A 97 5.69 -25.67 -9.33
N GLU A 98 6.09 -26.02 -10.55
CA GLU A 98 7.45 -26.49 -10.86
C GLU A 98 8.51 -25.45 -10.50
N ASP A 99 8.27 -24.17 -10.82
CA ASP A 99 9.21 -23.10 -10.50
C ASP A 99 9.27 -22.81 -9.00
N PHE A 100 8.20 -23.05 -8.24
CA PHE A 100 8.15 -22.90 -6.79
C PHE A 100 8.86 -24.04 -6.04
N ILE A 101 8.86 -25.27 -6.56
CA ILE A 101 9.56 -26.40 -5.94
C ILE A 101 11.06 -26.13 -5.84
N LYS A 102 11.65 -25.45 -6.82
CA LYS A 102 13.09 -25.18 -6.89
C LYS A 102 13.62 -24.36 -5.69
N PRO A 103 13.10 -23.15 -5.39
CA PRO A 103 13.59 -22.38 -4.25
C PRO A 103 13.36 -23.10 -2.93
N VAL A 104 12.24 -23.80 -2.75
CA VAL A 104 11.95 -24.53 -1.50
C VAL A 104 12.99 -25.60 -1.19
N ASN A 105 13.57 -26.22 -2.21
CA ASN A 105 14.61 -27.24 -2.09
C ASN A 105 16.04 -26.68 -2.22
N ASP A 106 16.19 -25.35 -2.29
CA ASP A 106 17.49 -24.68 -2.34
C ASP A 106 17.87 -24.15 -0.95
N SER A 107 18.83 -24.84 -0.31
CA SER A 107 19.36 -24.44 1.01
C SER A 107 20.01 -23.06 1.03
N GLY A 108 20.58 -22.62 -0.10
CA GLY A 108 21.13 -21.28 -0.28
C GLY A 108 20.02 -20.23 -0.32
N ALA A 109 18.95 -20.49 -1.08
CA ALA A 109 17.76 -19.64 -1.09
C ALA A 109 17.11 -19.55 0.29
N GLN A 110 16.99 -20.66 1.02
CA GLN A 110 16.44 -20.68 2.38
C GLN A 110 17.29 -19.86 3.36
N THR A 111 18.62 -19.97 3.25
CA THR A 111 19.56 -19.17 4.04
C THR A 111 19.42 -17.69 3.71
N LEU A 112 19.32 -17.35 2.43
CA LEU A 112 19.16 -15.97 1.98
C LEU A 112 17.83 -15.37 2.46
N PHE A 113 16.73 -16.13 2.37
CA PHE A 113 15.41 -15.73 2.85
C PHE A 113 15.41 -15.31 4.32
N SER A 114 16.22 -15.97 5.14
CA SER A 114 16.34 -15.65 6.57
C SER A 114 17.24 -14.43 6.86
N ARG A 115 18.00 -13.96 5.87
CA ARG A 115 19.01 -12.90 6.02
C ARG A 115 18.58 -11.54 5.46
N VAL A 116 17.71 -11.52 4.45
CA VAL A 116 17.27 -10.28 3.78
C VAL A 116 15.78 -10.07 3.98
N ASP A 117 15.31 -8.85 3.73
CA ASP A 117 13.89 -8.55 3.75
C ASP A 117 13.17 -9.16 2.54
N LEU A 118 11.85 -9.30 2.68
CA LEU A 118 11.04 -10.10 1.76
C LEU A 118 11.09 -9.60 0.30
N PRO A 119 10.93 -8.29 0.00
CA PRO A 119 11.08 -7.79 -1.37
C PRO A 119 12.48 -7.99 -1.96
N SER A 120 13.53 -7.78 -1.16
CA SER A 120 14.92 -7.98 -1.61
C SER A 120 15.21 -9.45 -1.91
N PHE A 121 14.68 -10.38 -1.11
CA PHE A 121 14.78 -11.81 -1.40
C PHE A 121 14.22 -12.13 -2.79
N TRP A 122 12.93 -11.82 -3.03
CA TRP A 122 12.27 -12.16 -4.29
C TRP A 122 12.87 -11.42 -5.49
N SER A 123 13.45 -10.24 -5.28
CA SER A 123 14.20 -9.53 -6.31
C SER A 123 15.52 -10.23 -6.64
N SER A 124 16.24 -10.72 -5.64
CA SER A 124 17.54 -11.37 -5.80
C SER A 124 17.45 -12.74 -6.50
N VAL A 125 16.36 -13.47 -6.30
CA VAL A 125 16.14 -14.79 -6.88
C VAL A 125 15.32 -14.79 -8.18
N LEU A 126 14.95 -13.60 -8.67
CA LEU A 126 14.16 -13.41 -9.89
C LEU A 126 14.79 -14.07 -11.13
N GLY A 127 16.13 -14.09 -11.23
CA GLY A 127 16.82 -14.75 -12.35
C GLY A 127 16.76 -16.28 -12.28
N SER A 128 16.71 -16.85 -11.09
CA SER A 128 16.73 -18.30 -10.87
C SER A 128 15.33 -18.92 -10.87
N TYR A 129 14.34 -18.19 -10.34
CA TYR A 129 12.94 -18.65 -10.22
C TYR A 129 11.99 -17.54 -10.70
N PRO A 130 11.95 -17.26 -12.01
CA PRO A 130 11.32 -16.07 -12.55
C PRO A 130 9.80 -16.02 -12.37
N ILE A 131 9.11 -17.17 -12.44
CA ILE A 131 7.65 -17.21 -12.42
C ILE A 131 7.17 -16.90 -11.00
N VAL A 132 7.66 -17.65 -10.02
CA VAL A 132 7.30 -17.45 -8.61
C VAL A 132 7.75 -16.07 -8.12
N SER A 133 8.95 -15.64 -8.47
CA SER A 133 9.47 -14.34 -8.02
C SER A 133 8.64 -13.19 -8.59
N GLN A 134 8.17 -13.30 -9.83
CA GLN A 134 7.28 -12.28 -10.40
C GLN A 134 5.92 -12.24 -9.70
N ILE A 135 5.34 -13.40 -9.37
CA ILE A 135 4.09 -13.47 -8.57
C ILE A 135 4.31 -12.83 -7.20
N ALA A 136 5.39 -13.19 -6.53
CA ALA A 136 5.74 -12.66 -5.21
C ALA A 136 5.94 -11.14 -5.24
N LEU A 137 6.69 -10.61 -6.20
CA LEU A 137 6.94 -9.17 -6.33
C LEU A 137 5.65 -8.40 -6.66
N LYS A 138 4.76 -8.95 -7.48
CA LYS A 138 3.43 -8.34 -7.74
C LYS A 138 2.59 -8.23 -6.48
N LEU A 139 2.63 -9.23 -5.61
CA LEU A 139 1.94 -9.20 -4.31
C LEU A 139 2.62 -8.22 -3.33
N LEU A 140 3.96 -8.20 -3.29
CA LEU A 140 4.72 -7.33 -2.38
C LEU A 140 4.75 -5.86 -2.79
N MET A 141 4.37 -5.55 -4.02
CA MET A 141 4.20 -4.19 -4.50
C MET A 141 2.71 -3.83 -4.55
N PRO A 142 2.07 -3.49 -3.42
CA PRO A 142 0.77 -2.86 -3.43
C PRO A 142 0.94 -1.46 -4.01
N PHE A 143 0.81 -1.38 -5.34
CA PHE A 143 0.62 -0.17 -6.16
C PHE A 143 1.23 1.12 -5.57
N PRO A 144 2.54 1.35 -5.76
CA PRO A 144 3.07 2.71 -5.81
C PRO A 144 2.35 3.52 -6.89
N SER A 145 1.85 2.88 -7.97
CA SER A 145 1.34 3.60 -9.13
C SER A 145 0.02 4.32 -8.89
N THR A 146 -0.94 3.86 -8.08
CA THR A 146 -2.16 4.66 -7.86
C THR A 146 -1.87 5.88 -6.99
N TYR A 147 -1.17 5.71 -5.86
CA TYR A 147 -0.77 6.84 -5.03
C TYR A 147 0.18 7.79 -5.76
N LEU A 148 1.19 7.27 -6.49
CA LEU A 148 2.07 8.10 -7.30
C LEU A 148 1.32 8.73 -8.47
N CYS A 149 0.33 8.07 -9.08
CA CYS A 149 -0.52 8.68 -10.10
C CYS A 149 -1.39 9.78 -9.48
N GLU A 150 -2.02 9.56 -8.33
CA GLU A 150 -2.82 10.57 -7.62
C GLU A 150 -1.96 11.75 -7.16
N ALA A 151 -0.77 11.48 -6.63
CA ALA A 151 0.22 12.48 -6.27
C ALA A 151 0.75 13.21 -7.51
N ALA A 152 0.94 12.51 -8.64
CA ALA A 152 1.32 13.10 -9.92
C ALA A 152 0.21 14.00 -10.46
N PHE A 153 -1.04 13.55 -10.45
CA PHE A 153 -2.20 14.34 -10.85
C PHE A 153 -2.36 15.57 -9.97
N SER A 154 -2.26 15.41 -8.66
CA SER A 154 -2.33 16.52 -7.71
C SER A 154 -1.20 17.54 -7.94
N SER A 155 0.04 17.06 -8.14
CA SER A 155 1.19 17.90 -8.45
C SER A 155 1.05 18.59 -9.80
N MET A 156 0.53 17.90 -10.82
CA MET A 156 0.28 18.44 -12.15
C MET A 156 -0.75 19.57 -12.12
N LEU A 157 -1.83 19.44 -11.34
CA LEU A 157 -2.80 20.53 -11.15
C LEU A 157 -2.14 21.79 -10.57
N VAL A 158 -1.26 21.61 -9.58
CA VAL A 158 -0.50 22.73 -8.99
C VAL A 158 0.46 23.36 -10.00
N ILE A 159 1.22 22.55 -10.74
CA ILE A 159 2.17 23.03 -11.77
C ILE A 159 1.43 23.79 -12.87
N GLN A 160 0.34 23.24 -13.40
CA GLN A 160 -0.46 23.89 -14.45
C GLN A 160 -1.11 25.20 -13.99
N SER A 161 -1.53 25.29 -12.72
CA SER A 161 -2.09 26.53 -12.18
C SER A 161 -1.08 27.69 -12.14
N LYS A 162 0.21 27.39 -11.91
CA LYS A 162 1.31 28.39 -11.85
C LYS A 162 1.93 28.66 -13.21
N ALA A 163 1.96 27.68 -14.11
CA ALA A 163 2.70 27.69 -15.36
C ALA A 163 1.81 27.94 -16.60
N ARG A 164 0.73 28.75 -16.48
CA ARG A 164 -0.28 29.00 -17.54
C ARG A 164 0.27 29.44 -18.93
N ASN A 165 1.58 29.68 -19.06
CA ASN A 165 2.29 30.03 -20.29
C ASN A 165 3.42 29.05 -20.71
N ARG A 166 3.61 27.89 -20.06
CA ARG A 166 4.62 26.88 -20.42
C ARG A 166 3.96 25.52 -20.70
N LEU A 167 4.26 24.95 -21.86
CA LEU A 167 3.62 23.72 -22.36
C LEU A 167 4.25 22.43 -21.80
N ASP A 168 5.44 22.50 -21.22
CA ASP A 168 6.19 21.33 -20.73
C ASP A 168 6.20 21.28 -19.20
N VAL A 169 5.55 20.25 -18.65
CA VAL A 169 5.40 20.00 -17.21
C VAL A 169 6.26 18.83 -16.72
N GLU A 170 6.91 18.11 -17.63
CA GLU A 170 7.60 16.86 -17.30
C GLU A 170 8.78 17.06 -16.32
N PRO A 171 9.66 18.07 -16.47
CA PRO A 171 10.78 18.28 -15.55
C PRO A 171 10.32 18.61 -14.13
N ASP A 172 9.29 19.45 -14.01
CA ASP A 172 8.74 19.87 -12.72
C ASP A 172 8.03 18.70 -12.03
N LEU A 173 7.27 17.91 -12.79
CA LEU A 173 6.59 16.73 -12.27
C LEU A 173 7.59 15.67 -11.78
N ARG A 174 8.67 15.43 -12.53
CA ARG A 174 9.77 14.54 -12.09
C ARG A 174 10.40 15.00 -10.78
N CYS A 175 10.59 16.31 -10.59
CA CYS A 175 11.11 16.88 -9.36
C CYS A 175 10.13 16.69 -8.18
N CYS A 176 8.83 16.95 -8.39
CA CYS A 176 7.80 16.79 -7.36
C CYS A 176 7.60 15.33 -6.91
N LEU A 177 7.77 14.37 -7.82
CA LEU A 177 7.58 12.94 -7.54
C LEU A 177 8.86 12.22 -7.11
N ALA A 178 10.01 12.87 -7.22
CA ALA A 178 11.28 12.29 -6.80
C ALA A 178 11.30 12.11 -5.28
N ILE A 179 11.58 10.89 -4.83
CA ILE A 179 11.87 10.58 -3.42
C ILE A 179 13.28 11.09 -3.03
N THR A 180 14.16 11.24 -4.02
CA THR A 180 15.52 11.75 -3.83
C THR A 180 15.53 13.25 -3.63
N GLN A 181 16.19 13.72 -2.56
CA GLN A 181 16.36 15.14 -2.32
C GLN A 181 17.19 15.80 -3.44
N PRO A 182 16.70 16.88 -4.06
CA PRO A 182 17.47 17.61 -5.06
C PRO A 182 18.71 18.24 -4.43
N ARG A 183 19.86 18.10 -5.09
CA ARG A 183 21.15 18.67 -4.65
C ARG A 183 21.23 20.17 -4.97
N ILE A 184 20.29 20.95 -4.43
CA ILE A 184 20.12 22.37 -4.75
C ILE A 184 21.39 23.16 -4.42
N GLN A 185 22.03 22.88 -3.28
CA GLN A 185 23.23 23.62 -2.88
C GLN A 185 24.38 23.43 -3.88
N MET A 186 24.64 22.19 -4.30
CA MET A 186 25.65 21.87 -5.32
C MET A 186 25.36 22.59 -6.64
N LEU A 187 24.09 22.62 -7.08
CA LEU A 187 23.68 23.32 -8.30
C LEU A 187 23.82 24.84 -8.20
N VAL A 188 23.60 25.42 -7.01
CA VAL A 188 23.79 26.86 -6.76
C VAL A 188 25.27 27.21 -6.79
N ASP A 189 26.11 26.38 -6.18
CA ASP A 189 27.57 26.59 -6.12
C ASP A 189 28.21 26.47 -7.52
N GLU A 190 27.71 25.59 -8.38
CA GLU A 190 28.16 25.43 -9.77
C GLU A 190 27.62 26.51 -10.74
N LYS A 191 26.62 27.29 -10.33
CA LYS A 191 26.01 28.29 -11.20
C LYS A 191 26.85 29.57 -11.23
N GLN A 192 27.47 29.85 -12.38
CA GLN A 192 28.17 31.11 -12.60
C GLN A 192 27.20 32.29 -12.44
N HIS A 193 27.52 33.19 -11.51
CA HIS A 193 26.77 34.43 -11.35
C HIS A 193 26.95 35.27 -12.61
N GLN A 194 25.85 35.61 -13.27
CA GLN A 194 25.88 36.53 -14.40
C GLN A 194 26.45 37.86 -13.89
N LYS A 195 27.63 38.24 -14.39
CA LYS A 195 28.17 39.57 -14.15
C LYS A 195 27.30 40.55 -14.93
N SER A 196 26.48 41.32 -14.23
CA SER A 196 25.81 42.47 -14.83
C SER A 196 26.86 43.43 -15.37
N HIS A 197 26.71 43.81 -16.63
CA HIS A 197 27.48 44.86 -17.30
C HIS A 197 26.91 46.24 -16.98
#